data_AF-A0A7X1KF68-F1
#
_entry.id   AF-A0A7X1KF68-F1
#
_cell.length_a   1.000
_cell.length_b   1.000
_cell.length_c   1.000
_cell.angle_alpha   90.00
_cell.angle_beta   90.00
_cell.angle_gamma   90.00
#
_symmetry.space_group_name_H-M   'P 1'
#
loop_
_entity.id
_entity.type
_entity.pdbx_description
1 polymer ?
#
loop_
_entity_poly.entity_id
_entity_poly.type
_entity_poly.pdbx_seq_one_letter_code
_entity_poly.pdbx_strand_id
1 'polypeptide(L)'
;MDYPKSVPSSGLVNGRFIDENPVAGTPGSLIPASWGNAITDEILNVLSAAGIAPLEGSNNQLITALRSGALFQTKPQFDNGKSAATTEFVQRALGSLRDVAVYNAATTLTAADIGRCVRFGYGGYSITLPAAGPAIANGSALYLMNTGTGAMTVVVNGGDKIAVGNGYLGSFEFGVGDSVVLVKHLNGEWTALLGSVPMRYMPGFACALNTTGYQKLPSGLIVQWIAGGSDSNGNMIVSLPIQFPNAVLGGIANELNPLGWGATGRTTVWAFDLLSSNKAVVVAKSRDIFGTNAPIPTAIGGRILVWGY
;
A
#
# COMPACT_ATOMS: atom_id res chain seq x y z
N MET A 1 -10.72 0.31 48.40
CA MET A 1 -9.62 0.33 49.35
C MET A 1 -9.29 1.76 49.65
N ASP A 2 -9.45 2.11 50.90
CA ASP A 2 -8.87 3.26 51.59
C ASP A 2 -8.36 2.71 52.94
N TYR A 3 -7.70 3.51 53.76
CA TYR A 3 -7.35 3.13 55.12
C TYR A 3 -8.59 2.64 55.90
N PRO A 4 -8.44 1.67 56.83
CA PRO A 4 -9.55 1.04 57.54
C PRO A 4 -10.13 1.93 58.66
N LYS A 5 -10.66 3.09 58.29
CA LYS A 5 -11.17 4.14 59.19
C LYS A 5 -12.41 3.68 59.96
N SER A 6 -13.17 2.73 59.43
CA SER A 6 -14.38 2.18 60.05
C SER A 6 -14.10 1.06 61.05
N VAL A 7 -12.89 0.49 61.08
CA VAL A 7 -12.54 -0.59 62.02
C VAL A 7 -12.24 0.01 63.40
N PRO A 8 -13.05 -0.30 64.44
CA PRO A 8 -12.82 0.20 65.79
C PRO A 8 -11.48 -0.30 66.33
N SER A 9 -10.80 0.55 67.10
CA SER A 9 -9.50 0.22 67.72
C SER A 9 -8.42 -0.26 66.73
N SER A 10 -8.51 0.16 65.46
CA SER A 10 -7.50 -0.12 64.43
C SER A 10 -6.16 0.59 64.66
N GLY A 11 -6.10 1.48 65.67
CA GLY A 11 -4.89 2.22 66.04
C GLY A 11 -4.45 3.21 64.97
N LEU A 12 -5.37 3.72 64.16
CA LEU A 12 -5.10 4.77 63.18
C LEU A 12 -5.11 6.15 63.84
N VAL A 13 -4.17 7.01 63.48
CA VAL A 13 -4.18 8.44 63.83
C VAL A 13 -4.17 9.25 62.55
N ASN A 14 -5.09 10.22 62.45
CA ASN A 14 -5.32 11.01 61.23
C ASN A 14 -5.54 10.15 59.96
N GLY A 15 -6.13 8.97 60.13
CA GLY A 15 -6.42 8.04 59.04
C GLY A 15 -5.20 7.28 58.50
N ARG A 16 -4.08 7.21 59.25
CA ARG A 16 -2.89 6.43 58.91
C ARG A 16 -2.45 5.51 60.04
N PHE A 17 -1.71 4.45 59.69
CA PHE A 17 -1.15 3.55 60.68
C PHE A 17 -0.05 4.26 61.48
N ILE A 18 0.02 3.99 62.78
CA ILE A 18 1.05 4.50 63.70
C ILE A 18 1.65 3.38 64.54
N ASP A 19 2.92 3.48 64.87
CA ASP A 19 3.55 2.53 65.78
C ASP A 19 3.17 2.88 67.23
N GLU A 20 3.27 1.91 68.12
CA GLU A 20 3.03 2.11 69.54
C GLU A 20 4.02 3.13 70.12
N ASN A 21 3.55 3.97 71.03
CA ASN A 21 4.42 4.82 71.85
C ASN A 21 4.31 4.42 73.32
N PRO A 22 5.21 3.55 73.81
CA PRO A 22 5.20 3.07 75.19
C PRO A 22 5.37 4.18 76.23
N VAL A 23 6.04 5.28 75.87
CA VAL A 23 6.33 6.41 76.77
C VAL A 23 5.11 7.31 76.95
N ALA A 24 4.32 7.50 75.89
CA ALA A 24 3.08 8.27 75.94
C ALA A 24 1.85 7.42 76.31
N GLY A 25 2.00 6.11 76.45
CA GLY A 25 0.91 5.18 76.75
C GLY A 25 -0.15 5.07 75.63
N THR A 26 0.21 5.40 74.38
CA THR A 26 -0.72 5.36 73.25
C THR A 26 -0.55 4.06 72.47
N PRO A 27 -1.60 3.20 72.38
CA PRO A 27 -1.55 1.98 71.59
C PRO A 27 -1.30 2.27 70.11
N GLY A 28 -0.45 1.45 69.49
CA GLY A 28 -0.19 1.50 68.04
C GLY A 28 -1.24 0.77 67.22
N SER A 29 -1.07 0.83 65.90
CA SER A 29 -1.79 0.03 64.93
C SER A 29 -1.50 -1.47 65.08
N LEU A 30 -2.43 -2.30 64.61
CA LEU A 30 -2.30 -3.78 64.63
C LEU A 30 -1.16 -4.32 63.75
N ILE A 31 -0.66 -3.50 62.83
CA ILE A 31 0.44 -3.79 61.92
C ILE A 31 1.48 -2.68 62.02
N PRO A 32 2.76 -2.94 61.70
CA PRO A 32 3.79 -1.91 61.65
C PRO A 32 3.38 -0.76 60.73
N ALA A 33 3.49 0.48 61.23
CA ALA A 33 3.05 1.66 60.51
C ALA A 33 3.79 1.87 59.20
N SER A 34 5.10 1.63 59.22
CA SER A 34 5.95 1.71 58.03
C SER A 34 5.44 0.80 56.91
N TRP A 35 5.11 -0.45 57.23
CA TRP A 35 4.62 -1.42 56.26
C TRP A 35 3.19 -1.11 55.79
N GLY A 36 2.27 -0.87 56.72
CA GLY A 36 0.86 -0.62 56.40
C GLY A 36 0.65 0.64 55.58
N ASN A 37 1.35 1.72 55.94
CA ASN A 37 1.30 2.96 55.17
C ASN A 37 1.94 2.79 53.79
N ALA A 38 3.11 2.15 53.68
CA ALA A 38 3.79 1.98 52.40
C ALA A 38 2.95 1.23 51.36
N ILE A 39 2.35 0.09 51.73
CA ILE A 39 1.50 -0.69 50.82
C ILE A 39 0.21 0.07 50.48
N THR A 40 -0.41 0.72 51.47
CA THR A 40 -1.66 1.47 51.24
C THR A 40 -1.40 2.65 50.31
N ASP A 41 -0.38 3.45 50.58
CA ASP A 41 0.01 4.60 49.75
C ASP A 41 0.37 4.18 48.32
N GLU A 42 1.08 3.06 48.12
CA GLU A 42 1.39 2.54 46.78
C GLU A 42 0.13 2.29 45.94
N ILE A 43 -0.91 1.70 46.56
CA ILE A 43 -2.16 1.42 45.85
C ILE A 43 -3.00 2.67 45.69
N LEU A 44 -3.05 3.55 46.70
CA LEU A 44 -3.71 4.84 46.59
C LEU A 44 -3.11 5.71 45.48
N ASN A 45 -1.79 5.66 45.26
CA ASN A 45 -1.13 6.33 44.15
C ASN A 45 -1.61 5.81 42.79
N VAL A 46 -1.79 4.49 42.64
CA VAL A 46 -2.36 3.90 41.41
C VAL A 46 -3.82 4.34 41.21
N LEU A 47 -4.63 4.35 42.27
CA LEU A 47 -6.02 4.82 42.18
C LEU A 47 -6.10 6.30 41.81
N SER A 48 -5.25 7.13 42.42
CA SER A 48 -5.12 8.55 42.14
C SER A 48 -4.73 8.80 40.68
N ALA A 49 -3.73 8.07 40.16
CA ALA A 49 -3.34 8.15 38.75
C ALA A 49 -4.45 7.73 37.79
N ALA A 50 -5.34 6.82 38.22
CA ALA A 50 -6.53 6.43 37.46
C ALA A 50 -7.74 7.36 37.65
N GLY A 51 -7.62 8.41 38.48
CA GLY A 51 -8.73 9.31 38.80
C GLY A 51 -9.83 8.67 39.66
N ILE A 52 -9.51 7.61 40.39
CA ILE A 52 -10.46 6.86 41.23
C ILE A 52 -10.35 7.32 42.67
N ALA A 53 -11.46 7.80 43.24
CA ALA A 53 -11.53 8.11 44.67
C ALA A 53 -11.47 6.82 45.51
N PRO A 54 -10.51 6.69 46.44
CA PRO A 54 -10.42 5.54 47.35
C PRO A 54 -11.68 5.38 48.20
N LEU A 55 -12.15 4.14 48.36
CA LEU A 55 -13.34 3.82 49.16
C LEU A 55 -13.08 2.61 50.06
N GLU A 56 -13.17 2.80 51.38
CA GLU A 56 -13.06 1.72 52.36
C GLU A 56 -14.06 0.58 52.06
N GLY A 57 -13.65 -0.68 52.24
CA GLY A 57 -14.49 -1.85 51.95
C GLY A 57 -14.55 -2.29 50.47
N SER A 58 -14.15 -1.45 49.51
CA SER A 58 -14.15 -1.80 48.08
C SER A 58 -12.86 -2.52 47.66
N ASN A 59 -12.86 -3.86 47.61
CA ASN A 59 -11.64 -4.64 47.34
C ASN A 59 -11.32 -4.85 45.84
N ASN A 60 -12.01 -4.15 44.94
CA ASN A 60 -11.84 -4.25 43.50
C ASN A 60 -11.27 -2.97 42.84
N GLN A 61 -10.94 -1.92 43.60
CA GLN A 61 -10.55 -0.63 42.99
C GLN A 61 -9.21 -0.71 42.23
N LEU A 62 -8.24 -1.52 42.70
CA LEU A 62 -6.98 -1.71 41.99
C LEU A 62 -7.19 -2.37 40.62
N ILE A 63 -7.99 -3.45 40.56
CA ILE A 63 -8.30 -4.09 39.27
C ILE A 63 -9.14 -3.17 38.37
N THR A 64 -10.02 -2.35 38.94
CA THR A 64 -10.75 -1.31 38.19
C THR A 64 -9.79 -0.27 37.60
N ALA A 65 -8.80 0.19 38.37
CA ALA A 65 -7.79 1.14 37.88
C ALA A 65 -6.98 0.55 36.72
N LEU A 66 -6.50 -0.68 36.87
CA LEU A 66 -5.71 -1.38 35.84
C LEU A 66 -6.51 -1.65 34.55
N ARG A 67 -7.83 -1.84 34.65
CA ARG A 67 -8.72 -2.05 33.49
C ARG A 67 -9.27 -0.75 32.91
N SER A 68 -9.03 0.38 33.56
CA SER A 68 -9.45 1.68 33.06
C SER A 68 -8.57 2.14 31.89
N GLY A 69 -9.09 3.04 31.06
CA GLY A 69 -8.30 3.70 30.01
C GLY A 69 -7.37 4.82 30.52
N ALA A 70 -7.32 5.06 31.84
CA ALA A 70 -6.56 6.16 32.42
C ALA A 70 -5.07 5.82 32.60
N LEU A 71 -4.74 4.60 33.01
CA LEU A 71 -3.36 4.18 33.29
C LEU A 71 -2.58 3.76 32.04
N PHE A 72 -3.23 2.99 31.15
CA PHE A 72 -2.60 2.42 29.96
C PHE A 72 -3.15 3.07 28.70
N GLN A 73 -2.61 4.24 28.37
CA GLN A 73 -2.97 4.97 27.15
C GLN A 73 -2.23 4.41 25.93
N THR A 74 -2.95 4.27 24.82
CA THR A 74 -2.35 3.86 23.55
C THR A 74 -1.34 4.91 23.07
N LYS A 75 -0.08 4.49 22.94
CA LYS A 75 1.01 5.35 22.48
C LYS A 75 0.95 5.57 20.96
N PRO A 76 1.63 6.62 20.43
CA PRO A 76 1.77 6.84 19.00
C PRO A 76 2.34 5.61 18.27
N GLN A 77 2.04 5.49 16.97
CA GLN A 77 2.60 4.41 16.15
C GLN A 77 4.13 4.47 16.16
N PHE A 78 4.78 3.31 16.27
CA PHE A 78 6.24 3.15 16.35
C PHE A 78 6.90 3.67 17.64
N ASP A 79 6.13 3.97 18.69
CA ASP A 79 6.69 4.17 20.04
C ASP A 79 7.49 2.91 20.46
N ASN A 80 8.76 3.10 20.82
CA ASN A 80 9.66 2.04 21.26
C ASN A 80 9.99 2.17 22.75
N GLY A 81 9.18 2.93 23.50
CA GLY A 81 9.34 3.11 24.92
C GLY A 81 9.03 1.84 25.69
N LYS A 82 9.36 1.85 26.98
CA LYS A 82 9.09 0.73 27.91
C LYS A 82 7.69 0.79 28.53
N SER A 83 6.77 1.53 27.92
CA SER A 83 5.38 1.67 28.42
C SER A 83 4.61 0.37 28.19
N ALA A 84 3.55 0.15 28.98
CA ALA A 84 2.64 -0.97 28.73
C ALA A 84 1.96 -0.82 27.35
N ALA A 85 1.97 -1.90 26.56
CA ALA A 85 1.28 -1.92 25.27
C ALA A 85 -0.20 -2.22 25.46
N THR A 86 -1.08 -1.36 24.93
CA THR A 86 -2.52 -1.62 24.87
C THR A 86 -2.81 -2.66 23.79
N THR A 87 -3.95 -3.36 23.89
CA THR A 87 -4.40 -4.30 22.83
C THR A 87 -4.56 -3.59 21.48
N GLU A 88 -4.96 -2.32 21.48
CA GLU A 88 -5.03 -1.46 20.31
C GLU A 88 -3.64 -1.22 19.68
N PHE A 89 -2.60 -0.95 20.49
CA PHE A 89 -1.23 -0.85 20.01
C PHE A 89 -0.73 -2.17 19.41
N VAL A 90 -1.03 -3.29 20.08
CA VAL A 90 -0.63 -4.63 19.63
C VAL A 90 -1.34 -5.04 18.33
N GLN A 91 -2.67 -4.86 18.24
CA GLN A 91 -3.41 -5.19 17.00
C GLN A 91 -2.88 -4.40 15.80
N ARG A 92 -2.50 -3.14 16.00
CA ARG A 92 -1.84 -2.32 14.97
C ARG A 92 -0.46 -2.86 14.60
N ALA A 93 0.37 -3.19 15.60
CA ALA A 93 1.71 -3.75 15.38
C ALA A 93 1.68 -5.09 14.64
N LEU A 94 0.61 -5.88 14.81
CA LEU A 94 0.37 -7.15 14.11
C LEU A 94 -0.12 -6.98 12.66
N GLY A 95 -0.26 -5.75 12.16
CA GLY A 95 -0.65 -5.48 10.78
C GLY A 95 -2.16 -5.47 10.52
N SER A 96 -2.99 -5.45 11.57
CA SER A 96 -4.44 -5.27 11.39
C SER A 96 -4.77 -3.81 11.03
N LEU A 97 -5.75 -3.64 10.16
CA LEU A 97 -6.32 -2.32 9.87
C LEU A 97 -7.34 -1.96 10.94
N ARG A 98 -7.40 -0.68 11.31
CA ARG A 98 -8.25 -0.20 12.42
C ARG A 98 -9.74 -0.15 12.06
N ASP A 99 -10.07 -0.06 10.77
CA ASP A 99 -11.44 0.12 10.26
C ASP A 99 -11.48 0.08 8.71
N VAL A 100 -12.68 0.07 8.14
CA VAL A 100 -12.95 0.32 6.71
C VAL A 100 -13.75 1.62 6.57
N ALA A 101 -13.20 2.61 5.87
CA ALA A 101 -13.90 3.86 5.55
C ALA A 101 -14.39 3.84 4.10
N VAL A 102 -15.53 4.48 3.81
CA VAL A 102 -16.09 4.60 2.46
C VAL A 102 -16.32 6.07 2.13
N TYR A 103 -15.75 6.54 1.02
CA TYR A 103 -15.97 7.89 0.50
C TYR A 103 -16.61 7.84 -0.90
N ASN A 104 -17.63 8.65 -1.10
CA ASN A 104 -18.50 8.63 -2.29
C ASN A 104 -18.45 9.95 -3.09
N ALA A 105 -17.48 10.81 -2.81
CA ALA A 105 -17.28 12.10 -3.45
C ALA A 105 -15.81 12.51 -3.36
N ALA A 106 -15.47 13.66 -3.98
CA ALA A 106 -14.16 14.29 -3.81
C ALA A 106 -13.88 14.55 -2.32
N THR A 107 -12.75 14.05 -1.84
CA THR A 107 -12.36 14.13 -0.43
C THR A 107 -10.87 14.37 -0.32
N THR A 108 -10.47 15.21 0.63
CA THR A 108 -9.09 15.27 1.13
C THR A 108 -8.97 14.34 2.33
N LEU A 109 -8.18 13.28 2.17
CA LEU A 109 -7.88 12.35 3.26
C LEU A 109 -7.01 13.03 4.31
N THR A 110 -7.08 12.53 5.54
CA THR A 110 -6.39 13.12 6.70
C THR A 110 -5.56 12.07 7.45
N ALA A 111 -4.88 12.49 8.52
CA ALA A 111 -4.23 11.55 9.44
C ALA A 111 -5.23 10.52 10.04
N ALA A 112 -6.53 10.84 10.06
CA ALA A 112 -7.57 9.92 10.49
C ALA A 112 -7.85 8.77 9.49
N ASP A 113 -7.28 8.78 8.29
CA ASP A 113 -7.42 7.67 7.33
C ASP A 113 -6.25 6.68 7.41
N ILE A 114 -5.17 7.05 8.11
CA ILE A 114 -4.00 6.19 8.32
C ILE A 114 -4.40 4.93 9.11
N GLY A 115 -3.92 3.79 8.62
CA GLY A 115 -4.21 2.48 9.18
C GLY A 115 -5.63 1.97 8.90
N ARG A 116 -6.42 2.63 8.04
CA ARG A 116 -7.73 2.14 7.56
C ARG A 116 -7.62 1.58 6.15
N CYS A 117 -8.53 0.68 5.80
CA CYS A 117 -8.87 0.41 4.42
C CYS A 117 -9.85 1.49 3.94
N VAL A 118 -9.42 2.34 3.03
CA VAL A 118 -10.26 3.39 2.45
C VAL A 118 -10.78 2.93 1.10
N ARG A 119 -12.09 2.79 1.01
CA ARG A 119 -12.80 2.42 -0.21
C ARG A 119 -13.48 3.63 -0.82
N PHE A 120 -13.57 3.63 -2.14
CA PHE A 120 -14.32 4.61 -2.89
C PHE A 120 -15.49 3.93 -3.62
N GLY A 121 -16.67 4.57 -3.60
CA GLY A 121 -17.91 3.99 -4.12
C GLY A 121 -18.32 4.46 -5.52
N TYR A 122 -17.75 5.55 -6.02
CA TYR A 122 -18.06 6.12 -7.34
C TYR A 122 -16.77 6.60 -8.03
N GLY A 123 -16.89 7.21 -9.22
CA GLY A 123 -15.77 7.76 -9.98
C GLY A 123 -16.01 9.20 -10.47
N GLY A 124 -15.07 9.72 -11.26
CA GLY A 124 -15.16 11.05 -11.87
C GLY A 124 -14.73 12.21 -10.97
N TYR A 125 -14.06 11.93 -9.85
CA TYR A 125 -13.53 12.93 -8.94
C TYR A 125 -12.10 12.65 -8.51
N SER A 126 -11.49 13.67 -7.90
CA SER A 126 -10.17 13.56 -7.32
C SER A 126 -10.23 13.28 -5.82
N ILE A 127 -9.30 12.46 -5.34
CA ILE A 127 -9.02 12.25 -3.92
C ILE A 127 -7.66 12.82 -3.62
N THR A 128 -7.62 13.78 -2.71
CA THR A 128 -6.37 14.39 -2.26
C THR A 128 -5.82 13.58 -1.09
N LEU A 129 -4.56 13.17 -1.18
CA LEU A 129 -3.87 12.50 -0.09
C LEU A 129 -3.73 13.42 1.13
N PRO A 130 -3.52 12.85 2.33
CA PRO A 130 -3.08 13.66 3.46
C PRO A 130 -1.72 14.27 3.12
N ALA A 131 -1.45 15.48 3.63
CA ALA A 131 -0.11 16.04 3.56
C ALA A 131 0.88 15.08 4.24
N ALA A 132 1.95 14.72 3.55
CA ALA A 132 3.05 13.91 4.05
C ALA A 132 3.92 14.72 5.03
N GLY A 133 3.31 15.45 5.95
CA GLY A 133 3.97 16.31 6.93
C GLY A 133 4.21 15.61 8.28
N PRO A 134 4.68 16.35 9.29
CA PRO A 134 5.05 15.79 10.60
C PRO A 134 3.88 15.23 11.41
N ALA A 135 2.63 15.54 11.04
CA ALA A 135 1.44 15.00 11.70
C ALA A 135 1.23 13.49 11.47
N ILE A 136 1.92 12.91 10.49
CA ILE A 136 1.89 11.48 10.19
C ILE A 136 3.31 10.95 10.38
N ALA A 137 3.46 9.87 11.14
CA ALA A 137 4.77 9.27 11.37
C ALA A 137 5.31 8.60 10.10
N ASN A 138 6.62 8.60 9.91
CA ASN A 138 7.25 7.80 8.85
C ASN A 138 6.95 6.31 9.10
N GLY A 139 6.68 5.55 8.04
CA GLY A 139 6.24 4.16 8.10
C GLY A 139 4.72 3.99 8.21
N SER A 140 3.96 5.05 8.50
CA SER A 140 2.51 4.98 8.52
C SER A 140 1.93 4.64 7.15
N ALA A 141 1.00 3.69 7.11
CA ALA A 141 0.41 3.16 5.88
C ALA A 141 -1.03 3.64 5.68
N LEU A 142 -1.36 3.93 4.42
CA LEU A 142 -2.68 4.29 3.92
C LEU A 142 -3.08 3.29 2.83
N TYR A 143 -4.21 2.62 3.02
CA TYR A 143 -4.67 1.55 2.14
C TYR A 143 -5.86 2.07 1.34
N LEU A 144 -5.72 2.15 0.01
CA LEU A 144 -6.75 2.68 -0.87
C LEU A 144 -7.24 1.58 -1.81
N MET A 145 -8.55 1.54 -2.04
CA MET A 145 -9.18 0.65 -3.02
C MET A 145 -10.32 1.36 -3.75
N ASN A 146 -10.28 1.35 -5.08
CA ASN A 146 -11.43 1.77 -5.88
C ASN A 146 -12.35 0.57 -6.06
N THR A 147 -13.43 0.54 -5.30
CA THR A 147 -14.49 -0.48 -5.43
C THR A 147 -15.76 0.10 -6.07
N GLY A 148 -15.64 1.30 -6.64
CA GLY A 148 -16.75 2.04 -7.22
C GLY A 148 -16.99 1.68 -8.68
N THR A 149 -17.80 2.49 -9.35
CA THR A 149 -18.26 2.25 -10.72
C THR A 149 -17.49 3.03 -11.79
N GLY A 150 -16.50 3.85 -11.42
CA GLY A 150 -15.74 4.66 -12.37
C GLY A 150 -14.31 4.93 -11.92
N ALA A 151 -13.48 5.32 -12.88
CA ALA A 151 -12.12 5.77 -12.61
C ALA A 151 -12.12 7.11 -11.87
N MET A 152 -11.08 7.32 -11.07
CA MET A 152 -10.87 8.52 -10.26
C MET A 152 -9.38 8.86 -10.23
N THR A 153 -9.04 10.06 -9.78
CA THR A 153 -7.63 10.49 -9.71
C THR A 153 -7.22 10.62 -8.26
N VAL A 154 -6.14 9.96 -7.86
CA VAL A 154 -5.51 10.22 -6.57
C VAL A 154 -4.42 11.26 -6.77
N VAL A 155 -4.47 12.35 -6.02
CA VAL A 155 -3.55 13.48 -6.14
C VAL A 155 -2.88 13.74 -4.80
N VAL A 156 -1.60 14.13 -4.84
CA VAL A 156 -0.86 14.55 -3.65
C VAL A 156 -1.39 15.86 -3.07
N ASN A 157 -1.09 16.12 -1.81
CA ASN A 157 -1.36 17.42 -1.20
C ASN A 157 -0.23 18.41 -1.52
N GLY A 158 -0.55 19.57 -2.09
CA GLY A 158 0.45 20.60 -2.36
C GLY A 158 1.62 20.11 -3.23
N GLY A 159 2.85 20.29 -2.73
CA GLY A 159 4.09 19.90 -3.42
C GLY A 159 4.62 18.51 -3.06
N ASP A 160 3.83 17.70 -2.35
CA ASP A 160 4.22 16.33 -2.02
C ASP A 160 4.38 15.47 -3.28
N LYS A 161 5.04 14.33 -3.16
CA LYS A 161 5.27 13.39 -4.27
C LYS A 161 5.01 11.95 -3.86
N ILE A 162 4.65 11.12 -4.85
CA ILE A 162 4.47 9.67 -4.68
C ILE A 162 5.62 8.97 -5.41
N ALA A 163 6.52 8.34 -4.67
CA ALA A 163 7.54 7.47 -5.22
C ALA A 163 6.89 6.19 -5.79
N VAL A 164 7.20 5.88 -7.05
CA VAL A 164 6.75 4.68 -7.79
C VAL A 164 7.92 4.15 -8.61
N GLY A 165 8.21 2.85 -8.53
CA GLY A 165 9.32 2.26 -9.29
C GLY A 165 10.59 3.08 -9.14
N ASN A 166 11.07 3.66 -10.25
CA ASN A 166 12.26 4.53 -10.30
C ASN A 166 11.94 6.03 -10.50
N GLY A 167 10.73 6.49 -10.16
CA GLY A 167 10.29 7.86 -10.40
C GLY A 167 9.32 8.40 -9.35
N TYR A 168 8.82 9.60 -9.60
CA TYR A 168 7.86 10.28 -8.73
C TYR A 168 6.65 10.77 -9.52
N LEU A 169 5.48 10.72 -8.89
CA LEU A 169 4.21 11.22 -9.43
C LEU A 169 3.62 12.30 -8.52
N GLY A 170 2.93 13.27 -9.12
CA GLY A 170 2.03 14.18 -8.39
C GLY A 170 0.58 13.68 -8.34
N SER A 171 0.21 12.76 -9.24
CA SER A 171 -1.08 12.07 -9.24
C SER A 171 -1.00 10.78 -10.05
N PHE A 172 -2.00 9.91 -9.89
CA PHE A 172 -2.18 8.74 -10.74
C PHE A 172 -3.68 8.46 -10.97
N GLU A 173 -3.97 7.84 -12.11
CA GLU A 173 -5.29 7.27 -12.39
C GLU A 173 -5.53 6.05 -11.48
N PHE A 174 -6.69 6.03 -10.86
CA PHE A 174 -7.16 5.00 -9.97
C PHE A 174 -8.46 4.42 -10.53
N GLY A 175 -8.31 3.47 -11.43
CA GLY A 175 -9.38 2.80 -12.16
C GLY A 175 -10.18 1.85 -11.26
N VAL A 176 -11.32 1.38 -11.76
CA VAL A 176 -12.18 0.43 -11.04
C VAL A 176 -11.39 -0.86 -10.74
N GLY A 177 -11.41 -1.29 -9.48
CA GLY A 177 -10.65 -2.45 -9.01
C GLY A 177 -9.20 -2.16 -8.65
N ASP A 178 -8.70 -0.94 -8.88
CA ASP A 178 -7.35 -0.59 -8.46
C ASP A 178 -7.20 -0.55 -6.95
N SER A 179 -5.98 -0.87 -6.51
CA SER A 179 -5.56 -0.76 -5.13
C SER A 179 -4.16 -0.17 -5.03
N VAL A 180 -3.91 0.53 -3.93
CA VAL A 180 -2.57 0.98 -3.58
C VAL A 180 -2.41 1.04 -2.06
N VAL A 181 -1.24 0.61 -1.58
CA VAL A 181 -0.79 0.90 -0.22
C VAL A 181 0.31 1.94 -0.30
N LEU A 182 0.01 3.12 0.23
CA LEU A 182 0.96 4.22 0.34
C LEU A 182 1.57 4.19 1.74
N VAL A 183 2.89 4.22 1.85
CA VAL A 183 3.60 4.32 3.12
C VAL A 183 4.30 5.67 3.17
N LYS A 184 4.15 6.42 4.27
CA LYS A 184 4.89 7.67 4.43
C LYS A 184 6.38 7.35 4.58
N HIS A 185 7.22 7.91 3.72
CA HIS A 185 8.67 7.71 3.82
C HIS A 185 9.34 8.85 4.59
N LEU A 186 9.17 10.09 4.11
CA LEU A 186 9.75 11.31 4.69
C LEU A 186 8.80 12.49 4.52
N ASN A 187 9.22 13.70 4.91
CA ASN A 187 8.37 14.88 4.76
C ASN A 187 8.23 15.26 3.29
N GLY A 188 6.99 15.27 2.80
CA GLY A 188 6.67 15.54 1.40
C GLY A 188 6.70 14.32 0.49
N GLU A 189 6.84 13.10 1.01
CA GLU A 189 6.97 11.89 0.18
C GLU A 189 6.16 10.71 0.71
N TRP A 190 5.30 10.19 -0.16
CA TRP A 190 4.64 8.89 -0.06
C TRP A 190 5.37 7.87 -0.93
N THR A 191 5.45 6.62 -0.48
CA THR A 191 5.93 5.49 -1.30
C THR A 191 4.77 4.58 -1.63
N ALA A 192 4.50 4.37 -2.93
CA ALA A 192 3.54 3.36 -3.38
C ALA A 192 4.18 1.96 -3.27
N LEU A 193 3.90 1.28 -2.16
CA LEU A 193 4.57 0.04 -1.78
C LEU A 193 3.92 -1.19 -2.42
N LEU A 194 2.59 -1.29 -2.36
CA LEU A 194 1.84 -2.46 -2.82
C LEU A 194 0.61 -2.02 -3.64
N GLY A 195 0.01 -2.97 -4.37
CA GLY A 195 -1.22 -2.79 -5.14
C GLY A 195 -0.99 -2.71 -6.65
N SER A 196 -2.08 -2.60 -7.40
CA SER A 196 -2.04 -2.56 -8.88
C SER A 196 -1.41 -1.28 -9.42
N VAL A 197 -1.54 -0.16 -8.71
CA VAL A 197 -1.00 1.14 -9.15
C VAL A 197 0.52 1.11 -9.29
N PRO A 198 1.32 0.78 -8.25
CA PRO A 198 2.77 0.80 -8.40
C PRO A 198 3.27 -0.20 -9.46
N MET A 199 2.56 -1.31 -9.70
CA MET A 199 2.94 -2.29 -10.74
C MET A 199 2.99 -1.66 -12.14
N ARG A 200 2.13 -0.69 -12.47
CA ARG A 200 2.15 0.02 -13.77
C ARG A 200 3.44 0.77 -14.04
N TYR A 201 4.14 1.15 -12.97
CA TYR A 201 5.36 1.96 -13.03
C TYR A 201 6.63 1.13 -12.76
N MET A 202 6.49 -0.18 -12.53
CA MET A 202 7.64 -1.08 -12.37
C MET A 202 8.26 -1.39 -13.73
N PRO A 203 9.60 -1.34 -13.88
CA PRO A 203 10.29 -1.65 -15.13
C PRO A 203 9.99 -3.05 -15.70
N GLY A 204 9.61 -4.01 -14.85
CA GLY A 204 9.22 -5.37 -15.23
C GLY A 204 7.85 -5.47 -15.91
N PHE A 205 6.99 -4.47 -15.77
CA PHE A 205 5.67 -4.38 -16.40
C PHE A 205 5.58 -3.22 -17.41
N ALA A 206 6.73 -2.64 -17.78
CA ALA A 206 6.77 -1.53 -18.72
C ALA A 206 6.09 -1.90 -20.04
N CYS A 207 5.35 -0.94 -20.60
CA CYS A 207 4.69 -1.09 -21.88
C CYS A 207 4.73 0.24 -22.65
N ALA A 208 4.58 0.14 -23.96
CA ALA A 208 4.31 1.27 -24.84
C ALA A 208 3.14 0.87 -25.76
N LEU A 209 1.95 1.42 -25.48
CA LEU A 209 0.70 1.06 -26.16
C LEU A 209 0.44 1.93 -27.40
N ASN A 210 1.44 2.04 -28.27
CA ASN A 210 1.34 2.76 -29.55
C ASN A 210 1.12 1.77 -30.71
N THR A 211 0.94 2.27 -31.94
CA THR A 211 0.84 1.45 -33.16
C THR A 211 2.03 0.48 -33.34
N THR A 212 3.22 0.93 -32.94
CA THR A 212 4.41 0.10 -32.76
C THR A 212 4.75 0.15 -31.28
N GLY A 213 4.72 -1.00 -30.62
CA GLY A 213 4.64 -1.05 -29.16
C GLY A 213 5.11 -2.37 -28.57
N TYR A 214 5.13 -2.40 -27.24
CA TYR A 214 5.51 -3.58 -26.49
C TYR A 214 4.80 -3.65 -25.15
N GLN A 215 4.77 -4.84 -24.57
CA GLN A 215 4.39 -5.09 -23.20
C GLN A 215 5.31 -6.13 -22.59
N LYS A 216 5.89 -5.80 -21.43
CA LYS A 216 6.61 -6.77 -20.60
C LYS A 216 5.64 -7.48 -19.66
N LEU A 217 5.81 -8.78 -19.51
CA LEU A 217 5.03 -9.62 -18.62
C LEU A 217 5.88 -10.01 -17.39
N PRO A 218 5.25 -10.25 -16.24
CA PRO A 218 5.97 -10.59 -15.00
C PRO A 218 6.82 -11.87 -15.09
N SER A 219 6.54 -12.76 -16.04
CA SER A 219 7.37 -13.94 -16.29
C SER A 219 8.73 -13.62 -16.93
N GLY A 220 8.97 -12.37 -17.33
CA GLY A 220 10.10 -11.96 -18.16
C GLY A 220 9.82 -12.05 -19.66
N LEU A 221 8.71 -12.68 -20.08
CA LEU A 221 8.28 -12.68 -21.47
C LEU A 221 7.92 -11.25 -21.92
N ILE A 222 8.36 -10.88 -23.10
CA ILE A 222 8.09 -9.61 -23.74
C ILE A 222 7.32 -9.91 -25.02
N VAL A 223 6.23 -9.18 -25.24
CA VAL A 223 5.49 -9.19 -26.51
C VAL A 223 5.67 -7.83 -27.16
N GLN A 224 6.02 -7.81 -28.44
CA GLN A 224 6.17 -6.58 -29.22
C GLN A 224 5.36 -6.69 -30.50
N TRP A 225 4.81 -5.56 -30.95
CA TRP A 225 4.11 -5.44 -32.23
C TRP A 225 4.67 -4.27 -33.02
N ILE A 226 4.81 -4.46 -34.32
CA ILE A 226 5.40 -3.47 -35.21
C ILE A 226 4.80 -3.57 -36.61
N ALA A 227 4.59 -2.41 -37.24
CA ALA A 227 4.23 -2.30 -38.65
C ALA A 227 5.44 -1.83 -39.48
N GLY A 228 5.52 -2.24 -40.74
CA GLY A 228 6.55 -1.82 -41.68
C GLY A 228 6.19 -2.11 -43.13
N GLY A 229 7.08 -1.78 -44.06
CA GLY A 229 6.94 -2.10 -45.49
C GLY A 229 7.91 -3.20 -45.90
N SER A 230 7.50 -4.07 -46.83
CA SER A 230 8.43 -4.96 -47.53
C SER A 230 9.20 -4.22 -48.62
N ASP A 231 10.42 -4.66 -48.89
CA ASP A 231 11.17 -4.26 -50.07
C ASP A 231 10.61 -4.91 -51.35
N SER A 232 11.23 -4.64 -52.49
CA SER A 232 10.90 -5.24 -53.79
C SER A 232 11.24 -6.73 -53.90
N ASN A 233 11.88 -7.32 -52.88
CA ASN A 233 12.14 -8.75 -52.75
C ASN A 233 11.12 -9.45 -51.82
N GLY A 234 10.14 -8.69 -51.32
CA GLY A 234 9.15 -9.18 -50.37
C GLY A 234 9.74 -9.44 -48.98
N ASN A 235 10.85 -8.78 -48.62
CA ASN A 235 11.43 -8.85 -47.28
C ASN A 235 11.05 -7.59 -46.50
N MET A 236 10.36 -7.77 -45.38
CA MET A 236 10.11 -6.72 -44.41
C MET A 236 11.10 -6.87 -43.26
N ILE A 237 12.01 -5.90 -43.11
CA ILE A 237 13.03 -5.87 -42.06
C ILE A 237 12.77 -4.64 -41.19
N VAL A 238 12.44 -4.86 -39.91
CA VAL A 238 12.00 -3.78 -39.01
C VAL A 238 12.69 -3.85 -37.66
N SER A 239 13.05 -2.69 -37.11
CA SER A 239 13.67 -2.56 -35.79
C SER A 239 12.60 -2.58 -34.69
N LEU A 240 12.80 -3.41 -33.67
CA LEU A 240 11.88 -3.54 -32.55
C LEU A 240 11.86 -2.27 -31.67
N PRO A 241 10.73 -1.95 -31.02
CA PRO A 241 10.64 -0.88 -30.03
C PRO A 241 11.71 -0.98 -28.94
N ILE A 242 11.97 -2.19 -28.45
CA ILE A 242 13.04 -2.51 -27.51
C ILE A 242 13.77 -3.79 -27.94
N GLN A 243 15.05 -3.88 -27.59
CA GLN A 243 15.81 -5.11 -27.79
C GLN A 243 15.34 -6.19 -26.81
N PHE A 244 15.09 -7.41 -27.29
CA PHE A 244 14.93 -8.58 -26.42
C PHE A 244 16.24 -8.84 -25.66
N PRO A 245 16.23 -8.94 -24.32
CA PRO A 245 17.45 -9.16 -23.56
C PRO A 245 18.25 -10.39 -23.99
N ASN A 246 17.57 -11.52 -24.21
CA ASN A 246 18.16 -12.82 -24.48
C ASN A 246 17.87 -13.33 -25.90
N ALA A 247 16.61 -13.47 -26.29
CA ALA A 247 16.26 -14.10 -27.56
C ALA A 247 14.85 -13.75 -28.05
N VAL A 248 14.67 -13.80 -29.38
CA VAL A 248 13.35 -13.92 -30.02
C VAL A 248 12.97 -15.41 -30.00
N LEU A 249 11.76 -15.72 -29.51
CA LEU A 249 11.25 -17.09 -29.47
C LEU A 249 10.39 -17.43 -30.69
N GLY A 250 9.68 -16.44 -31.23
CA GLY A 250 8.81 -16.64 -32.37
C GLY A 250 8.04 -15.37 -32.71
N GLY A 251 7.35 -15.41 -33.85
CA GLY A 251 6.53 -14.31 -34.31
C GLY A 251 5.50 -14.77 -35.35
N ILE A 252 4.52 -13.92 -35.56
CA ILE A 252 3.49 -14.06 -36.59
C ILE A 252 3.50 -12.78 -37.41
N ALA A 253 3.48 -12.93 -38.73
CA ALA A 253 3.44 -11.82 -39.67
C ALA A 253 2.17 -11.88 -40.51
N ASN A 254 1.59 -10.72 -40.81
CA ASN A 254 0.43 -10.61 -41.69
C ASN A 254 0.39 -9.25 -42.39
N GLU A 255 -0.48 -9.12 -43.39
CA GLU A 255 -0.66 -7.88 -44.12
C GLU A 255 -1.16 -6.76 -43.16
N LEU A 256 -0.60 -5.56 -43.30
CA LEU A 256 -0.94 -4.41 -42.45
C LEU A 256 -2.41 -4.01 -42.62
N ASN A 257 -2.90 -4.04 -43.86
CA ASN A 257 -4.26 -3.81 -44.30
C ASN A 257 -4.44 -4.59 -45.62
N PRO A 258 -5.58 -5.23 -45.94
CA PRO A 258 -5.81 -5.97 -47.19
C PRO A 258 -5.80 -5.10 -48.48
N LEU A 259 -4.80 -4.25 -48.67
CA LEU A 259 -4.64 -3.39 -49.84
C LEU A 259 -4.36 -4.21 -51.10
N GLY A 260 -3.69 -5.36 -50.96
CA GLY A 260 -3.48 -6.30 -52.07
C GLY A 260 -4.77 -6.94 -52.59
N TRP A 261 -5.80 -7.06 -51.74
CA TRP A 261 -7.04 -7.78 -52.06
C TRP A 261 -8.07 -6.92 -52.80
N GLY A 262 -7.82 -5.60 -52.90
CA GLY A 262 -8.69 -4.64 -53.59
C GLY A 262 -8.62 -4.74 -55.12
N ALA A 263 -8.53 -3.60 -55.81
CA ALA A 263 -8.62 -3.49 -57.28
C ALA A 263 -7.62 -4.36 -58.09
N THR A 264 -6.60 -4.93 -57.44
CA THR A 264 -5.58 -5.78 -58.07
C THR A 264 -5.86 -7.28 -57.94
N GLY A 265 -6.80 -7.71 -57.08
CA GLY A 265 -7.17 -9.12 -56.90
C GLY A 265 -6.04 -10.03 -56.39
N ARG A 266 -5.04 -9.47 -55.69
CA ARG A 266 -3.85 -10.20 -55.22
C ARG A 266 -4.07 -10.72 -53.81
N THR A 267 -3.87 -12.01 -53.61
CA THR A 267 -3.84 -12.60 -52.26
C THR A 267 -2.39 -12.63 -51.79
N THR A 268 -2.06 -12.01 -50.66
CA THR A 268 -0.71 -12.07 -50.09
C THR A 268 -0.63 -13.12 -48.98
N VAL A 269 0.49 -13.81 -48.89
CA VAL A 269 0.88 -14.66 -47.75
C VAL A 269 2.11 -14.08 -47.09
N TRP A 270 2.13 -14.16 -45.76
CA TRP A 270 3.18 -13.63 -44.92
C TRP A 270 3.72 -14.72 -44.01
N ALA A 271 5.03 -14.74 -43.82
CA ALA A 271 5.69 -15.64 -42.89
C ALA A 271 6.73 -14.87 -42.07
N PHE A 272 6.73 -15.10 -40.77
CA PHE A 272 7.79 -14.62 -39.89
C PHE A 272 9.06 -15.45 -40.12
N ASP A 273 10.20 -14.79 -40.31
CA ASP A 273 11.49 -15.46 -40.53
C ASP A 273 12.34 -15.37 -39.25
N LEU A 274 12.22 -16.40 -38.40
CA LEU A 274 12.93 -16.46 -37.13
C LEU A 274 14.45 -16.54 -37.32
N LEU A 275 14.93 -17.27 -38.31
CA LEU A 275 16.36 -17.48 -38.56
C LEU A 275 17.06 -16.19 -39.04
N SER A 276 16.33 -15.35 -39.77
CA SER A 276 16.83 -14.04 -40.22
C SER A 276 16.60 -12.93 -39.19
N SER A 277 15.88 -13.20 -38.11
CA SER A 277 15.61 -12.26 -37.02
C SER A 277 16.67 -12.32 -35.93
N ASN A 278 16.86 -11.22 -35.21
CA ASN A 278 17.73 -11.13 -34.05
C ASN A 278 17.05 -10.33 -32.93
N LYS A 279 17.78 -10.09 -31.84
CA LYS A 279 17.24 -9.46 -30.62
C LYS A 279 16.69 -8.05 -30.84
N ALA A 280 17.13 -7.32 -31.86
CA ALA A 280 16.77 -5.92 -32.11
C ALA A 280 16.01 -5.72 -33.43
N VAL A 281 16.16 -6.64 -34.39
CA VAL A 281 15.58 -6.53 -35.73
C VAL A 281 14.86 -7.82 -36.07
N VAL A 282 13.64 -7.73 -36.57
CA VAL A 282 12.86 -8.88 -37.00
C VAL A 282 12.56 -8.82 -38.49
N VAL A 283 12.44 -10.01 -39.09
CA VAL A 283 12.24 -10.18 -40.52
C VAL A 283 10.95 -10.95 -40.77
N ALA A 284 10.15 -10.46 -41.71
CA ALA A 284 9.05 -11.21 -42.30
C ALA A 284 9.18 -11.22 -43.82
N LYS A 285 8.65 -12.28 -44.44
CA LYS A 285 8.63 -12.46 -45.89
C LYS A 285 7.19 -12.43 -46.38
N SER A 286 6.95 -11.68 -47.45
CA SER A 286 5.67 -11.62 -48.15
C SER A 286 5.79 -12.22 -49.55
N ARG A 287 4.76 -12.97 -49.96
CA ARG A 287 4.59 -13.52 -51.32
C ARG A 287 3.16 -13.25 -51.79
N ASP A 288 2.96 -12.98 -53.06
CA ASP A 288 1.63 -13.06 -53.65
C ASP A 288 1.28 -14.51 -53.97
N ILE A 289 0.00 -14.84 -54.04
CA ILE A 289 -0.53 -16.06 -54.64
C ILE A 289 -1.22 -15.68 -55.95
N PHE A 290 -0.75 -16.24 -57.06
CA PHE A 290 -1.37 -16.11 -58.38
C PHE A 290 -1.47 -17.46 -59.07
N GLY A 291 -2.69 -18.00 -59.18
CA GLY A 291 -2.91 -19.35 -59.70
C GLY A 291 -2.15 -20.38 -58.86
N THR A 292 -1.26 -21.15 -59.49
CA THR A 292 -0.38 -22.13 -58.80
C THR A 292 0.99 -21.56 -58.40
N ASN A 293 1.24 -20.26 -58.58
CA ASN A 293 2.54 -19.63 -58.36
C ASN A 293 2.52 -18.69 -57.14
N ALA A 294 3.68 -18.52 -56.50
CA ALA A 294 3.84 -17.61 -55.36
C ALA A 294 4.95 -16.55 -55.58
N PRO A 295 4.76 -15.56 -56.50
CA PRO A 295 5.80 -14.59 -56.83
C PRO A 295 6.01 -13.55 -55.72
N ILE A 296 7.08 -12.78 -55.86
CA ILE A 296 7.39 -11.65 -54.98
C ILE A 296 6.38 -10.52 -55.25
N PRO A 297 5.75 -9.93 -54.20
CA PRO A 297 4.82 -8.83 -54.37
C PRO A 297 5.56 -7.53 -54.66
N THR A 298 4.85 -6.56 -55.24
CA THR A 298 5.27 -5.16 -55.12
C THR A 298 5.33 -4.77 -53.64
N ALA A 299 6.14 -3.78 -53.26
CA ALA A 299 6.25 -3.35 -51.86
C ALA A 299 4.87 -3.16 -51.19
N ILE A 300 4.63 -3.88 -50.10
CA ILE A 300 3.36 -3.87 -49.36
C ILE A 300 3.61 -3.71 -47.86
N GLY A 301 2.63 -3.15 -47.15
CA GLY A 301 2.69 -3.00 -45.69
C GLY A 301 2.41 -4.32 -44.97
N GLY A 302 3.21 -4.64 -43.97
CA GLY A 302 3.02 -5.76 -43.06
C GLY A 302 2.98 -5.34 -41.60
N ARG A 303 2.55 -6.26 -40.75
CA ARG A 303 2.69 -6.19 -39.30
C ARG A 303 3.27 -7.49 -38.74
N ILE A 304 4.03 -7.38 -37.67
CA ILE A 304 4.58 -8.51 -36.93
C ILE A 304 4.13 -8.40 -35.47
N LEU A 305 3.60 -9.49 -34.92
CA LEU A 305 3.55 -9.76 -33.49
C LEU A 305 4.69 -10.72 -33.17
N VAL A 306 5.59 -10.34 -32.27
CA VAL A 306 6.77 -11.14 -31.91
C VAL A 306 6.88 -11.26 -30.39
N TRP A 307 7.36 -12.40 -29.91
CA TRP A 307 7.59 -12.64 -28.49
C TRP A 307 8.98 -13.23 -28.22
N GLY A 308 9.49 -12.97 -27.03
CA GLY A 308 10.85 -13.28 -26.62
C GLY A 308 11.10 -12.81 -25.18
N TYR A 309 12.35 -12.87 -24.72
CA TYR A 309 12.76 -12.48 -23.36
C TYR A 309 14.22 -12.07 -23.32
#